data_AF-A0A4P9WBK0-F1
#
_entry.id   AF-A0A4P9WBK0-F1
#
_cell.length_a   1.000
_cell.length_b   1.000
_cell.length_c   1.000
_cell.angle_alpha   90.00
_cell.angle_beta   90.00
_cell.angle_gamma   90.00
#
_symmetry.space_group_name_H-M   'P 1'
#
loop_
_entity.id
_entity.type
_entity.pdbx_description
1 polymer ?
#
loop_
_entity_poly.entity_id
_entity_poly.type
_entity_poly.pdbx_seq_one_letter_code
_entity_poly.pdbx_strand_id
1 'polypeptide(L)'
;LQPGTWPQVQQILAGRKNPNGCPVPATWFVSINYTDPMYITQWFAQGNEVADHTITHDSPFCATYHEVEGNRGWMNSYAGIPFKEIRGFRHPFLNYSVESVNMLAKMGFTYETSQSAMQEDNVWPYTLDYGAVTDCTGQTTICGKQLNAKGLWEIPMYSVKDTTGGLSFLMDPYNEPVITAPEPPASVTSNYETTFDTMHYNTNRAPFGVYTHPTWLGAAQPPSIPDGAAKLKAVTDFLDYALAKPAKDVWMVTNWQLIQYMQNPVPASQLAAQPYMSCTPAVAPPTNICNGLASSATLMDTCDLLSGTQHTCYGCPSDISTLANPIPPRAATAARHPLPTNCHPLWWDPVAGKCLCTSPSCAYQDTGRPFNYNEAWLTQTANTTNSTNTASTTQSATAAAPSATGAGKSSNSGIRSIAAGEIVGAVVAAAALALA
;
A
#
# COMPACT_ATOMS: atom_id res chain seq x y z
N LEU A 1 -13.18 -9.78 6.03
CA LEU A 1 -12.28 -8.93 6.84
C LEU A 1 -12.56 -7.43 6.62
N GLN A 2 -12.62 -6.93 5.38
CA GLN A 2 -12.71 -5.48 5.12
C GLN A 2 -14.00 -4.72 5.56
N PRO A 3 -15.22 -5.28 5.49
CA PRO A 3 -16.39 -4.59 6.04
C PRO A 3 -16.27 -4.30 7.54
N GLY A 4 -15.51 -5.13 8.25
CA GLY A 4 -15.22 -5.00 9.66
C GLY A 4 -14.06 -4.06 9.99
N THR A 5 -13.33 -3.52 9.00
CA THR A 5 -12.21 -2.57 9.21
C THR A 5 -12.51 -1.15 8.72
N TRP A 6 -13.47 -0.98 7.81
CA TRP A 6 -13.86 0.33 7.28
C TRP A 6 -14.30 1.33 8.37
N PRO A 7 -15.18 0.98 9.33
CA PRO A 7 -15.60 1.94 10.37
C PRO A 7 -14.46 2.44 11.25
N GLN A 8 -13.44 1.63 11.49
CA GLN A 8 -12.27 1.99 12.28
C GLN A 8 -11.42 3.02 11.57
N VAL A 9 -11.18 2.80 10.28
CA VAL A 9 -10.44 3.74 9.45
C VAL A 9 -11.16 5.08 9.37
N GLN A 10 -12.49 5.05 9.21
CA GLN A 10 -13.28 6.28 9.22
C GLN A 10 -13.14 7.02 10.55
N GLN A 11 -12.99 6.35 11.70
CA GLN A 11 -12.70 7.03 12.97
C GLN A 11 -11.30 7.65 13.03
N ILE A 12 -10.33 7.11 12.29
CA ILE A 12 -8.97 7.68 12.17
C ILE A 12 -8.97 8.91 11.27
N LEU A 13 -9.74 8.94 10.18
CA LEU A 13 -9.65 10.00 9.17
C LEU A 13 -10.79 11.02 9.25
N ALA A 14 -12.03 10.57 9.47
CA ALA A 14 -13.21 11.44 9.36
C ALA A 14 -13.21 12.55 10.43
N GLY A 15 -13.58 13.76 10.01
CA GLY A 15 -13.65 14.92 10.88
C GLY A 15 -12.33 15.65 11.10
N ARG A 16 -11.18 15.01 10.82
CA ARG A 16 -9.87 15.66 10.89
C ARG A 16 -9.58 16.46 9.63
N LYS A 17 -8.95 17.62 9.80
CA LYS A 17 -8.59 18.52 8.71
C LYS A 17 -7.17 19.03 8.88
N ASN A 18 -6.48 19.14 7.75
CA ASN A 18 -5.22 19.86 7.67
C ASN A 18 -5.44 21.38 7.79
N PRO A 19 -4.38 22.18 8.03
CA PRO A 19 -4.48 23.64 8.17
C PRO A 19 -5.11 24.38 6.97
N ASN A 20 -5.10 23.80 5.76
CA ASN A 20 -5.81 24.34 4.59
C ASN A 20 -7.31 24.02 4.56
N GLY A 21 -7.83 23.32 5.57
CA GLY A 21 -9.24 22.92 5.67
C GLY A 21 -9.60 21.66 4.89
N CYS A 22 -8.66 21.04 4.17
CA CYS A 22 -8.89 19.77 3.48
C CYS A 22 -8.97 18.61 4.48
N PRO A 23 -9.79 17.57 4.19
CA PRO A 23 -9.73 16.32 4.93
C PRO A 23 -8.31 15.76 4.96
N VAL A 24 -7.94 15.13 6.08
CA VAL A 24 -6.64 14.43 6.17
C VAL A 24 -6.68 13.17 5.32
N PRO A 25 -5.64 12.91 4.50
CA PRO A 25 -5.54 11.68 3.72
C PRO A 25 -4.66 10.65 4.44
N ALA A 26 -4.66 9.42 3.91
CA ALA A 26 -3.73 8.34 4.27
C ALA A 26 -3.19 7.64 3.02
N THR A 27 -2.21 6.77 3.22
CA THR A 27 -1.64 5.88 2.19
C THR A 27 -2.03 4.43 2.48
N TRP A 28 -2.67 3.76 1.52
CA TRP A 28 -3.15 2.38 1.63
C TRP A 28 -2.26 1.42 0.84
N PHE A 29 -1.50 0.56 1.53
CA PHE A 29 -0.73 -0.52 0.90
C PHE A 29 -1.63 -1.74 0.73
N VAL A 30 -1.98 -2.05 -0.53
CA VAL A 30 -3.03 -3.00 -0.88
C VAL A 30 -2.44 -4.34 -1.30
N SER A 31 -2.92 -5.42 -0.69
CA SER A 31 -2.76 -6.79 -1.21
C SER A 31 -4.07 -7.29 -1.85
N ILE A 32 -4.00 -8.19 -2.83
CA ILE A 32 -5.21 -8.74 -3.48
C ILE A 32 -5.98 -9.66 -2.53
N ASN A 33 -5.29 -10.58 -1.86
CA ASN A 33 -5.95 -11.59 -1.03
C ASN A 33 -6.86 -10.94 0.03
N TYR A 34 -8.13 -11.37 0.05
CA TYR A 34 -9.19 -10.88 0.95
C TYR A 34 -9.59 -9.41 0.81
N THR A 35 -9.21 -8.77 -0.30
CA THR A 35 -9.56 -7.39 -0.60
C THR A 35 -10.75 -7.29 -1.54
N ASP A 36 -11.70 -6.44 -1.18
CA ASP A 36 -12.79 -6.01 -2.04
C ASP A 36 -12.34 -4.71 -2.78
N PRO A 37 -12.24 -4.74 -4.12
CA PRO A 37 -11.70 -3.63 -4.88
C PRO A 37 -12.55 -2.35 -4.80
N MET A 38 -13.81 -2.45 -4.39
CA MET A 38 -14.64 -1.27 -4.13
C MET A 38 -14.06 -0.39 -3.02
N TYR A 39 -13.50 -0.95 -1.95
CA TYR A 39 -12.93 -0.13 -0.88
C TYR A 39 -11.72 0.67 -1.36
N ILE A 40 -10.90 0.11 -2.24
CA ILE A 40 -9.78 0.82 -2.87
C ILE A 40 -10.32 1.97 -3.72
N THR A 41 -11.36 1.70 -4.53
CA THR A 41 -12.04 2.72 -5.34
C THR A 41 -12.53 3.87 -4.45
N GLN A 42 -13.13 3.55 -3.31
CA GLN A 42 -13.65 4.53 -2.35
C GLN A 42 -12.53 5.31 -1.65
N TRP A 43 -11.45 4.65 -1.23
CA TRP A 43 -10.29 5.33 -0.62
C TRP A 43 -9.66 6.33 -1.58
N PHE A 44 -9.43 5.91 -2.82
CA PHE A 44 -8.91 6.77 -3.88
C PHE A 44 -9.86 7.94 -4.15
N ALA A 45 -11.18 7.69 -4.23
CA ALA A 45 -12.18 8.72 -4.43
C ALA A 45 -12.25 9.76 -3.30
N GLN A 46 -11.86 9.37 -2.08
CA GLN A 46 -11.74 10.25 -0.91
C GLN A 46 -10.41 11.03 -0.84
N GLY A 47 -9.56 10.93 -1.87
CA GLY A 47 -8.28 11.63 -1.92
C GLY A 47 -7.14 10.95 -1.16
N ASN A 48 -7.33 9.68 -0.77
CA ASN A 48 -6.23 8.88 -0.22
C ASN A 48 -5.34 8.36 -1.34
N GLU A 49 -4.10 8.04 -0.98
CA GLU A 49 -3.19 7.33 -1.85
C GLU A 49 -3.41 5.82 -1.72
N VAL A 50 -3.26 5.10 -2.83
CA VAL A 50 -3.25 3.64 -2.87
C VAL A 50 -1.92 3.18 -3.48
N ALA A 51 -1.29 2.21 -2.85
CA ALA A 51 0.05 1.74 -3.12
C ALA A 51 0.07 0.21 -3.11
N ASP A 52 1.10 -0.37 -3.71
CA ASP A 52 1.18 -1.80 -3.95
C ASP A 52 1.79 -2.57 -2.76
N HIS A 53 1.18 -3.71 -2.41
CA HIS A 53 1.60 -4.63 -1.36
C HIS A 53 1.45 -6.10 -1.78
N THR A 54 1.79 -6.40 -3.04
CA THR A 54 1.76 -7.73 -3.68
C THR A 54 0.38 -8.39 -3.82
N ILE A 55 0.31 -9.55 -4.46
CA ILE A 55 -0.93 -10.32 -4.60
C ILE A 55 -1.18 -11.13 -3.34
N THR A 56 -0.20 -11.97 -3.01
CA THR A 56 -0.41 -13.12 -2.11
C THR A 56 -0.16 -12.79 -0.66
N HIS A 57 0.79 -11.87 -0.41
CA HIS A 57 1.35 -11.63 0.92
C HIS A 57 1.94 -12.92 1.56
N ASP A 58 2.43 -13.87 0.72
CA ASP A 58 2.91 -15.21 1.13
C ASP A 58 4.43 -15.32 1.32
N SER A 59 4.84 -16.35 2.09
CA SER A 59 6.24 -16.73 2.38
C SER A 59 6.76 -17.80 1.39
N PRO A 60 8.05 -17.83 0.96
CA PRO A 60 9.15 -16.93 1.33
C PRO A 60 9.06 -15.58 0.60
N PHE A 61 9.11 -14.51 1.39
CA PHE A 61 8.67 -13.16 1.03
C PHE A 61 9.64 -12.44 0.08
N CYS A 62 9.61 -12.79 -1.20
CA CYS A 62 10.25 -12.01 -2.24
C CYS A 62 9.15 -11.32 -3.05
N ALA A 63 9.14 -9.98 -3.06
CA ALA A 63 8.33 -9.21 -4.00
C ALA A 63 8.84 -9.50 -5.42
N THR A 64 8.36 -10.59 -6.03
CA THR A 64 8.70 -10.95 -7.41
C THR A 64 8.02 -10.00 -8.39
N TYR A 65 8.49 -9.98 -9.63
CA TYR A 65 7.86 -9.16 -10.67
C TYR A 65 6.37 -9.46 -10.81
N HIS A 66 6.00 -10.75 -10.77
CA HIS A 66 4.63 -11.23 -10.94
C HIS A 66 3.71 -10.83 -9.77
N GLU A 67 4.24 -10.78 -8.56
CA GLU A 67 3.55 -10.30 -7.36
C GLU A 67 3.22 -8.81 -7.47
N VAL A 68 4.23 -8.00 -7.83
CA VAL A 68 4.06 -6.54 -7.91
C VAL A 68 3.24 -6.16 -9.14
N GLU A 69 3.58 -6.67 -10.31
CA GLU A 69 2.91 -6.29 -11.54
C GLU A 69 1.46 -6.77 -11.59
N GLY A 70 1.18 -7.95 -11.03
CA GLY A 70 -0.17 -8.49 -10.99
C GLY A 70 -1.08 -7.68 -10.07
N ASN A 71 -0.58 -7.21 -8.92
CA ASN A 71 -1.34 -6.32 -8.04
C ASN A 71 -1.60 -4.94 -8.69
N ARG A 72 -0.60 -4.35 -9.37
CA ARG A 72 -0.81 -3.15 -10.21
C ARG A 72 -1.91 -3.36 -11.24
N GLY A 73 -1.87 -4.48 -11.97
CA GLY A 73 -2.87 -4.83 -12.99
C GLY A 73 -4.27 -5.03 -12.42
N TRP A 74 -4.36 -5.69 -11.26
CA TRP A 74 -5.62 -5.95 -10.56
C TRP A 74 -6.26 -4.68 -10.01
N MET A 75 -5.49 -3.80 -9.34
CA MET A 75 -5.98 -2.50 -8.87
C MET A 75 -6.49 -1.63 -10.02
N ASN A 76 -5.81 -1.62 -11.18
CA ASN A 76 -6.31 -0.92 -12.36
C ASN A 76 -7.60 -1.55 -12.91
N SER A 77 -7.64 -2.87 -13.01
CA SER A 77 -8.71 -3.59 -13.69
C SER A 77 -10.03 -3.60 -12.92
N TYR A 78 -9.96 -3.73 -11.60
CA TYR A 78 -11.14 -3.96 -10.74
C TYR A 78 -11.39 -2.86 -9.73
N ALA A 79 -10.38 -2.07 -9.35
CA ALA A 79 -10.57 -0.87 -8.52
C ALA A 79 -10.48 0.43 -9.32
N GLY A 80 -10.15 0.37 -10.61
CA GLY A 80 -10.06 1.55 -11.49
C GLY A 80 -9.06 2.58 -11.01
N ILE A 81 -7.93 2.10 -10.51
CA ILE A 81 -6.81 2.97 -10.15
C ILE A 81 -5.93 3.17 -11.38
N PRO A 82 -5.75 4.41 -11.88
CA PRO A 82 -4.85 4.67 -13.00
C PRO A 82 -3.42 4.24 -12.67
N PHE A 83 -2.68 3.71 -13.64
CA PHE A 83 -1.33 3.20 -13.42
C PHE A 83 -0.36 4.26 -12.93
N LYS A 84 -0.51 5.52 -13.36
CA LYS A 84 0.34 6.62 -12.85
C LYS A 84 0.06 6.96 -11.39
N GLU A 85 -1.06 6.51 -10.82
CA GLU A 85 -1.42 6.77 -9.42
C GLU A 85 -0.86 5.70 -8.48
N ILE A 86 -0.46 4.53 -9.00
CA ILE A 86 0.17 3.44 -8.23
C ILE A 86 1.68 3.69 -8.18
N ARG A 87 2.11 4.55 -7.25
CA ARG A 87 3.48 5.10 -7.17
C ARG A 87 4.36 4.44 -6.11
N GLY A 88 3.73 3.95 -5.05
CA GLY A 88 4.38 3.44 -3.86
C GLY A 88 4.35 1.92 -3.78
N PHE A 89 5.34 1.38 -3.07
CA PHE A 89 5.41 -0.04 -2.71
C PHE A 89 5.82 -0.21 -1.25
N ARG A 90 5.30 -1.24 -0.58
CA ARG A 90 5.83 -1.72 0.71
C ARG A 90 6.04 -3.22 0.61
N HIS A 91 7.19 -3.72 1.05
CA HIS A 91 7.43 -5.16 1.09
C HIS A 91 6.58 -5.80 2.19
N PRO A 92 5.89 -6.93 1.93
CA PRO A 92 5.29 -7.76 2.97
C PRO A 92 6.31 -8.08 4.07
N PHE A 93 5.90 -7.94 5.32
CA PHE A 93 6.74 -8.16 6.52
C PHE A 93 8.01 -7.32 6.56
N LEU A 94 8.07 -6.24 5.78
CA LEU A 94 9.27 -5.40 5.62
C LEU A 94 10.49 -6.20 5.12
N ASN A 95 10.26 -7.32 4.42
CA ASN A 95 11.31 -8.19 3.91
C ASN A 95 11.69 -7.80 2.48
N TYR A 96 12.67 -6.91 2.36
CA TYR A 96 13.23 -6.46 1.08
C TYR A 96 14.59 -7.09 0.81
N SER A 97 14.98 -7.15 -0.47
CA SER A 97 16.33 -7.50 -0.91
C SER A 97 16.86 -6.46 -1.90
N VAL A 98 18.16 -6.52 -2.20
CA VAL A 98 18.76 -5.67 -3.24
C VAL A 98 18.09 -5.90 -4.59
N GLU A 99 17.76 -7.15 -4.92
CA GLU A 99 17.10 -7.52 -6.16
C GLU A 99 15.68 -6.96 -6.24
N SER A 100 14.89 -7.09 -5.17
CA SER A 100 13.49 -6.62 -5.17
C SER A 100 13.41 -5.09 -5.23
N VAL A 101 14.25 -4.37 -4.48
CA VAL A 101 14.29 -2.91 -4.52
C VAL A 101 14.77 -2.40 -5.90
N ASN A 102 15.77 -3.04 -6.50
CA ASN A 102 16.20 -2.72 -7.86
C ASN A 102 15.13 -3.03 -8.91
N MET A 103 14.35 -4.08 -8.72
CA MET A 103 13.22 -4.39 -9.58
C MET A 103 12.18 -3.27 -9.54
N LEU A 104 11.81 -2.77 -8.36
CA LEU A 104 10.86 -1.65 -8.22
C LEU A 104 11.32 -0.40 -8.97
N ALA A 105 12.61 -0.05 -8.86
CA ALA A 105 13.20 1.05 -9.61
C ALA A 105 13.09 0.84 -11.13
N LYS A 106 13.40 -0.36 -11.64
CA LYS A 106 13.24 -0.70 -13.07
C LYS A 106 11.79 -0.67 -13.53
N MET A 107 10.85 -1.03 -12.65
CA MET A 107 9.41 -0.98 -12.93
C MET A 107 8.86 0.45 -12.99
N GLY A 108 9.62 1.44 -12.50
CA GLY A 108 9.25 2.85 -12.48
C GLY A 108 8.46 3.27 -11.26
N PHE A 109 8.56 2.54 -10.13
CA PHE A 109 8.01 3.02 -8.85
C PHE A 109 8.70 4.31 -8.43
N THR A 110 7.95 5.18 -7.77
CA THR A 110 8.47 6.47 -7.28
C THR A 110 9.15 6.31 -5.93
N TYR A 111 8.55 5.53 -5.04
CA TYR A 111 9.09 5.29 -3.70
C TYR A 111 8.80 3.87 -3.21
N GLU A 112 9.61 3.43 -2.25
CA GLU A 112 9.34 2.29 -1.40
C GLU A 112 9.40 2.71 0.08
N THR A 113 8.83 1.90 0.98
CA THR A 113 8.81 2.18 2.42
C THR A 113 8.82 0.90 3.23
N SER A 114 10.00 0.30 3.33
CA SER A 114 10.20 -0.96 4.04
C SER A 114 11.39 -0.89 5.00
N GLN A 115 12.28 0.10 4.86
CA GLN A 115 13.48 0.20 5.67
C GLN A 115 13.14 0.90 6.99
N SER A 116 13.58 0.33 8.10
CA SER A 116 13.37 0.90 9.42
C SER A 116 14.28 2.11 9.66
N ALA A 117 13.73 3.18 10.22
CA ALA A 117 14.48 4.25 10.87
C ALA A 117 14.30 4.12 12.39
N MET A 118 15.36 3.67 13.06
CA MET A 118 15.43 3.65 14.51
C MET A 118 15.83 5.03 15.05
N GLN A 119 16.01 5.13 16.36
CA GLN A 119 16.05 6.41 17.06
C GLN A 119 17.20 7.32 16.61
N GLU A 120 18.36 6.72 16.36
CA GLU A 120 19.58 7.37 15.92
C GLU A 120 19.51 7.80 14.45
N ASP A 121 18.57 7.22 13.69
CA ASP A 121 18.43 7.32 12.23
C ASP A 121 17.17 8.08 11.81
N ASN A 122 16.70 9.02 12.63
CA ASN A 122 15.51 9.80 12.29
C ASN A 122 15.79 10.81 11.15
N VAL A 123 15.90 10.32 9.92
CA VAL A 123 16.26 11.08 8.72
C VAL A 123 15.04 11.38 7.86
N TRP A 124 15.06 12.49 7.12
CA TRP A 124 14.05 12.74 6.08
C TRP A 124 14.13 11.69 4.97
N PRO A 125 13.06 11.48 4.17
CA PRO A 125 13.11 10.63 2.99
C PRO A 125 14.28 10.98 2.07
N TYR A 126 14.80 9.99 1.35
CA TYR A 126 15.99 10.16 0.54
C TYR A 126 15.92 9.26 -0.70
N THR A 127 16.70 9.57 -1.73
CA THR A 127 16.83 8.66 -2.89
C THR A 127 17.89 7.61 -2.61
N LEU A 128 17.67 6.40 -3.12
CA LEU A 128 18.62 5.29 -3.04
C LEU A 128 19.76 5.40 -4.07
N ASP A 129 19.99 6.59 -4.65
CA ASP A 129 21.06 6.88 -5.61
C ASP A 129 22.46 6.53 -5.07
N TYR A 130 22.64 6.67 -3.75
CA TYR A 130 23.92 6.47 -3.06
C TYR A 130 23.87 5.35 -2.01
N GLY A 131 22.78 4.58 -1.97
CA GLY A 131 22.54 3.54 -0.98
C GLY A 131 21.64 3.99 0.17
N ALA A 132 21.30 3.02 1.04
CA ALA A 132 20.55 3.27 2.27
C ALA A 132 21.39 4.09 3.28
N VAL A 133 20.77 5.06 3.96
CA VAL A 133 21.42 5.82 5.04
C VAL A 133 20.92 5.45 6.44
N THR A 134 19.84 4.68 6.51
CA THR A 134 19.34 4.06 7.75
C THR A 134 20.07 2.75 8.03
N ASP A 135 20.06 2.31 9.28
CA ASP A 135 20.67 1.06 9.74
C ASP A 135 20.02 -0.21 9.17
N CYS A 136 18.86 -0.06 8.50
CA CYS A 136 18.05 -1.12 7.92
C CYS A 136 17.99 -2.37 8.81
N THR A 137 17.55 -2.15 10.05
CA THR A 137 17.45 -3.16 11.11
C THR A 137 16.78 -4.43 10.59
N GLY A 138 17.40 -5.58 10.89
CA GLY A 138 16.98 -6.89 10.38
C GLY A 138 17.50 -7.25 8.98
N GLN A 139 18.05 -6.28 8.24
CA GLN A 139 18.62 -6.44 6.88
C GLN A 139 20.01 -5.79 6.76
N THR A 140 20.78 -5.76 7.85
CA THR A 140 22.06 -5.03 7.94
C THR A 140 23.11 -5.46 6.90
N THR A 141 23.02 -6.68 6.39
CA THR A 141 23.94 -7.23 5.39
C THR A 141 23.83 -6.57 4.02
N ILE A 142 22.67 -5.96 3.70
CA ILE A 142 22.39 -5.32 2.41
C ILE A 142 22.33 -3.79 2.49
N CYS A 143 22.60 -3.20 3.66
CA CYS A 143 22.57 -1.76 3.88
C CYS A 143 23.69 -0.98 3.18
N GLY A 144 23.55 0.35 3.19
CA GLY A 144 24.53 1.26 2.59
C GLY A 144 24.56 1.14 1.07
N LYS A 145 25.77 1.18 0.49
CA LYS A 145 25.98 1.20 -0.97
C LYS A 145 25.47 -0.04 -1.70
N GLN A 146 25.20 -1.14 -1.00
CA GLN A 146 24.66 -2.35 -1.63
C GLN A 146 23.21 -2.15 -2.09
N LEU A 147 22.42 -1.37 -1.33
CA LEU A 147 21.04 -1.03 -1.69
C LEU A 147 20.98 0.22 -2.58
N ASN A 148 21.63 0.17 -3.75
CA ASN A 148 21.62 1.27 -4.71
C ASN A 148 20.55 1.05 -5.77
N ALA A 149 19.47 1.84 -5.70
CA ALA A 149 18.36 1.83 -6.65
C ALA A 149 18.09 3.26 -7.13
N LYS A 150 18.88 3.70 -8.12
CA LYS A 150 18.88 5.08 -8.62
C LYS A 150 17.48 5.57 -9.02
N GLY A 151 17.10 6.74 -8.52
CA GLY A 151 15.83 7.41 -8.78
C GLY A 151 14.66 6.96 -7.89
N LEU A 152 14.79 5.83 -7.17
CA LEU A 152 13.79 5.37 -6.22
C LEU A 152 13.97 6.09 -4.89
N TRP A 153 12.88 6.64 -4.36
CA TRP A 153 12.86 7.21 -3.01
C TRP A 153 12.64 6.12 -1.97
N GLU A 154 13.38 6.19 -0.86
CA GLU A 154 13.05 5.51 0.38
C GLU A 154 12.32 6.48 1.29
N ILE A 155 11.16 6.05 1.81
CA ILE A 155 10.48 6.71 2.93
C ILE A 155 10.66 5.78 4.15
N PRO A 156 11.62 6.08 5.03
CA PRO A 156 11.90 5.21 6.17
C PRO A 156 10.70 5.03 7.08
N MET A 157 10.58 3.83 7.63
CA MET A 157 9.61 3.51 8.67
C MET A 157 10.16 3.90 10.03
N TYR A 158 9.81 5.11 10.47
CA TYR A 158 10.16 5.66 11.78
C TYR A 158 9.56 4.87 12.94
N SER A 159 10.42 4.41 13.85
CA SER A 159 9.99 3.67 15.03
C SER A 159 9.38 4.57 16.12
N VAL A 160 8.41 4.05 16.86
CA VAL A 160 7.89 4.64 18.10
C VAL A 160 8.66 4.07 19.28
N LYS A 161 9.18 4.94 20.14
CA LYS A 161 9.94 4.54 21.33
C LYS A 161 9.02 4.28 22.51
N ASP A 162 9.18 3.12 23.14
CA ASP A 162 8.68 2.89 24.49
C ASP A 162 9.53 3.67 25.50
N THR A 163 8.86 4.58 26.20
CA THR A 163 9.46 5.47 27.20
C THR A 163 9.78 4.78 28.53
N THR A 164 9.31 3.55 28.75
CA THR A 164 9.45 2.81 30.01
C THR A 164 10.36 1.58 29.92
N GLY A 165 10.24 0.78 28.87
CA GLY A 165 11.01 -0.45 28.63
C GLY A 165 12.10 -0.32 27.56
N GLY A 166 12.19 0.82 26.86
CA GLY A 166 13.25 1.11 25.89
C GLY A 166 13.13 0.38 24.54
N LEU A 167 12.04 -0.34 24.31
CA LEU A 167 11.74 -0.97 23.02
C LEU A 167 11.42 0.07 21.95
N SER A 168 11.59 -0.31 20.68
CA SER A 168 11.20 0.50 19.53
C SER A 168 10.28 -0.31 18.63
N PHE A 169 9.14 0.27 18.26
CA PHE A 169 8.08 -0.40 17.52
C PHE A 169 7.92 0.24 16.14
N LEU A 170 7.99 -0.55 15.08
CA LEU A 170 7.83 -0.05 13.71
C LEU A 170 6.37 0.00 13.27
N MET A 171 5.52 -0.86 13.78
CA MET A 171 4.14 -1.00 13.33
C MET A 171 3.31 -1.60 14.46
N ASP A 172 2.02 -1.27 14.51
CA ASP A 172 1.08 -1.82 15.49
C ASP A 172 1.62 -1.82 16.95
N PRO A 173 2.15 -0.70 17.48
CA PRO A 173 2.78 -0.69 18.81
C PRO A 173 1.87 -1.18 19.95
N TYR A 174 0.56 -1.15 19.75
CA TYR A 174 -0.46 -1.70 20.65
C TYR A 174 -0.60 -3.24 20.62
N ASN A 175 0.19 -3.94 19.82
CA ASN A 175 0.31 -5.40 19.75
C ASN A 175 1.70 -5.88 20.18
N GLU A 176 2.61 -4.96 20.43
CA GLU A 176 3.99 -5.25 20.82
C GLU A 176 4.12 -5.31 22.35
N PRO A 177 5.14 -6.00 22.90
CA PRO A 177 6.10 -6.86 22.21
C PRO A 177 5.50 -8.20 21.75
N VAL A 178 4.33 -8.58 22.27
CA VAL A 178 3.58 -9.77 21.85
C VAL A 178 2.07 -9.53 22.01
N ILE A 179 1.27 -10.07 21.07
CA ILE A 179 -0.20 -9.89 21.05
C ILE A 179 -0.88 -10.36 22.34
N THR A 180 -0.32 -11.36 23.03
CA THR A 180 -0.89 -11.95 24.26
C THR A 180 -0.57 -11.13 25.52
N ALA A 181 0.38 -10.20 25.46
CA ALA A 181 0.74 -9.30 26.53
C ALA A 181 1.22 -7.96 25.94
N PRO A 182 0.31 -7.21 25.28
CA PRO A 182 0.69 -6.02 24.54
C PRO A 182 0.87 -4.81 25.46
N GLU A 183 1.50 -3.76 24.93
CA GLU A 183 1.57 -2.44 25.56
C GLU A 183 0.17 -1.90 25.91
N PRO A 184 -0.03 -1.39 27.14
CA PRO A 184 -1.29 -0.76 27.51
C PRO A 184 -1.63 0.41 26.58
N PRO A 185 -2.89 0.57 26.12
CA PRO A 185 -3.26 1.66 25.21
C PRO A 185 -2.88 3.07 25.68
N ALA A 186 -2.91 3.33 27.00
CA ALA A 186 -2.46 4.61 27.55
C ALA A 186 -0.94 4.81 27.39
N SER A 187 -0.14 3.77 27.57
CA SER A 187 1.30 3.79 27.30
C SER A 187 1.56 4.01 25.82
N VAL A 188 0.78 3.38 24.93
CA VAL A 188 0.88 3.57 23.48
C VAL A 188 0.67 5.04 23.10
N THR A 189 -0.37 5.71 23.62
CA THR A 189 -0.57 7.15 23.38
C THR A 189 0.60 7.97 23.90
N SER A 190 1.03 7.75 25.14
CA SER A 190 2.18 8.48 25.73
C SER A 190 3.48 8.28 24.93
N ASN A 191 3.72 7.06 24.42
CA ASN A 191 4.88 6.72 23.62
C ASN A 191 4.84 7.42 22.25
N TYR A 192 3.67 7.45 21.60
CA TYR A 192 3.45 8.23 20.38
C TYR A 192 3.71 9.73 20.61
N GLU A 193 3.09 10.34 21.63
CA GLU A 193 3.25 11.76 21.94
C GLU A 193 4.71 12.13 22.26
N THR A 194 5.36 11.33 23.12
CA THR A 194 6.75 11.57 23.52
C THR A 194 7.71 11.40 22.35
N THR A 195 7.55 10.36 21.54
CA THR A 195 8.38 10.15 20.34
C THR A 195 8.16 11.32 19.36
N PHE A 196 6.91 11.67 19.07
CA PHE A 196 6.59 12.79 18.20
C PHE A 196 7.25 14.09 18.66
N ASP A 197 7.15 14.43 19.94
CA ASP A 197 7.70 15.68 20.46
C ASP A 197 9.21 15.69 20.56
N THR A 198 9.80 14.63 21.09
CA THR A 198 11.24 14.61 21.42
C THR A 198 12.12 14.23 20.24
N MET A 199 11.56 13.54 19.25
CA MET A 199 12.35 13.02 18.14
C MET A 199 12.03 13.66 16.80
N HIS A 200 10.83 14.23 16.61
CA HIS A 200 10.43 14.82 15.32
C HIS A 200 10.09 16.32 15.45
N TYR A 201 9.05 16.66 16.22
CA TYR A 201 8.46 17.99 16.25
C TYR A 201 9.40 19.06 16.86
N ASN A 202 10.22 18.74 17.86
CA ASN A 202 11.18 19.69 18.45
C ASN A 202 12.63 19.50 17.97
N THR A 203 12.86 18.72 16.91
CA THR A 203 14.20 18.40 16.38
C THR A 203 14.29 18.79 14.89
N ASN A 204 14.61 17.86 14.00
CA ASN A 204 14.79 18.07 12.57
C ASN A 204 13.48 18.01 11.76
N ARG A 205 12.33 17.80 12.41
CA ARG A 205 11.00 17.72 11.76
C ARG A 205 10.85 16.58 10.74
N ALA A 206 11.70 15.55 10.79
CA ALA A 206 11.53 14.37 9.93
C ALA A 206 10.09 13.81 10.07
N PRO A 207 9.51 13.22 9.02
CA PRO A 207 8.13 12.74 9.06
C PRO A 207 7.87 11.79 10.23
N PHE A 208 6.68 11.86 10.83
CA PHE A 208 6.26 10.92 11.84
C PHE A 208 5.32 9.88 11.23
N GLY A 209 5.69 8.60 11.34
CA GLY A 209 4.91 7.50 10.80
C GLY A 209 3.89 6.94 11.78
N VAL A 210 2.64 6.78 11.35
CA VAL A 210 1.64 5.96 12.06
C VAL A 210 1.32 4.75 11.19
N TYR A 211 1.98 3.64 11.47
CA TYR A 211 1.88 2.41 10.69
C TYR A 211 0.99 1.40 11.42
N THR A 212 -0.15 1.05 10.82
CA THR A 212 -1.19 0.24 11.48
C THR A 212 -1.85 -0.72 10.49
N HIS A 213 -2.24 -1.90 10.98
CA HIS A 213 -3.25 -2.73 10.35
C HIS A 213 -4.63 -2.51 10.98
N PRO A 214 -5.62 -2.02 10.21
CA PRO A 214 -6.97 -1.75 10.72
C PRO A 214 -7.67 -2.96 11.36
N THR A 215 -7.29 -4.19 11.01
CA THR A 215 -7.82 -5.43 11.58
C THR A 215 -7.68 -5.46 13.11
N TRP A 216 -6.63 -4.87 13.68
CA TRP A 216 -6.39 -4.87 15.13
C TRP A 216 -7.11 -3.75 15.89
N LEU A 217 -7.85 -2.91 15.18
CA LEU A 217 -8.51 -1.73 15.74
C LEU A 217 -10.02 -1.95 15.81
N GLY A 218 -10.67 -1.24 16.74
CA GLY A 218 -12.12 -1.17 16.85
C GLY A 218 -12.79 -2.45 17.35
N ALA A 219 -14.06 -2.65 16.97
CA ALA A 219 -14.87 -3.73 17.52
C ALA A 219 -14.30 -5.11 17.15
N ALA A 220 -14.33 -6.03 18.11
CA ALA A 220 -13.88 -7.41 17.93
C ALA A 220 -14.42 -8.03 16.62
N GLN A 221 -13.56 -8.75 15.91
CA GLN A 221 -13.92 -9.56 14.73
C GLN A 221 -13.79 -11.05 15.10
N PRO A 222 -14.82 -11.64 15.73
CA PRO A 222 -14.78 -13.03 16.17
C PRO A 222 -14.64 -14.00 14.97
N PRO A 223 -14.00 -15.18 15.17
CA PRO A 223 -13.64 -15.75 16.48
C PRO A 223 -12.23 -15.42 16.99
N SER A 224 -11.34 -14.82 16.18
CA SER A 224 -9.90 -14.78 16.48
C SER A 224 -9.31 -13.39 16.72
N ILE A 225 -10.03 -12.30 16.42
CA ILE A 225 -9.54 -10.94 16.61
C ILE A 225 -10.19 -10.30 17.85
N PRO A 226 -9.40 -10.01 18.91
CA PRO A 226 -9.91 -9.37 20.12
C PRO A 226 -10.46 -7.96 19.87
N ASP A 227 -11.20 -7.43 20.83
CA ASP A 227 -11.63 -6.04 20.80
C ASP A 227 -10.42 -5.09 20.86
N GLY A 228 -10.35 -4.19 19.88
CA GLY A 228 -9.32 -3.18 19.72
C GLY A 228 -9.85 -1.76 19.88
N ALA A 229 -11.01 -1.54 20.52
CA ALA A 229 -11.60 -0.20 20.65
C ALA A 229 -10.69 0.75 21.44
N ALA A 230 -10.06 0.25 22.51
CA ALA A 230 -9.08 1.02 23.27
C ALA A 230 -7.80 1.32 22.47
N LYS A 231 -7.38 0.41 21.58
CA LYS A 231 -6.23 0.60 20.68
C LYS A 231 -6.53 1.68 19.64
N LEU A 232 -7.73 1.65 19.06
CA LEU A 232 -8.21 2.68 18.14
C LEU A 232 -8.24 4.05 18.83
N LYS A 233 -8.79 4.12 20.05
CA LYS A 233 -8.81 5.34 20.84
C LYS A 233 -7.39 5.90 21.07
N ALA A 234 -6.43 5.04 21.42
CA ALA A 234 -5.06 5.44 21.67
C ALA A 234 -4.40 6.10 20.44
N VAL A 235 -4.63 5.54 19.25
CA VAL A 235 -4.14 6.11 17.99
C VAL A 235 -4.85 7.43 17.66
N THR A 236 -6.17 7.50 17.82
CA THR A 236 -6.93 8.73 17.54
C THR A 236 -6.59 9.87 18.49
N ASP A 237 -6.39 9.57 19.78
CA ASP A 237 -6.00 10.56 20.79
C ASP A 237 -4.66 11.20 20.42
N PHE A 238 -3.68 10.39 19.98
CA PHE A 238 -2.40 10.90 19.50
C PHE A 238 -2.54 11.79 18.26
N LEU A 239 -3.33 11.38 17.26
CA LEU A 239 -3.54 12.18 16.05
C LEU A 239 -4.18 13.54 16.39
N ASP A 240 -5.14 13.56 17.33
CA ASP A 240 -5.76 14.78 17.81
C ASP A 240 -4.77 15.65 18.57
N TYR A 241 -3.91 15.06 19.41
CA TYR A 241 -2.80 15.73 20.07
C TYR A 241 -1.85 16.42 19.08
N ALA A 242 -1.39 15.69 18.06
CA ALA A 242 -0.47 16.19 17.06
C ALA A 242 -1.09 17.32 16.20
N LEU A 243 -2.34 17.16 15.75
CA LEU A 243 -3.04 18.20 14.98
C LEU A 243 -3.44 19.42 15.83
N ALA A 244 -3.54 19.27 17.14
CA ALA A 244 -3.87 20.35 18.06
C ALA A 244 -2.70 21.31 18.34
N LYS A 245 -1.47 21.03 17.86
CA LYS A 245 -0.30 21.88 18.12
C LYS A 245 -0.59 23.37 17.82
N PRO A 246 -0.20 24.30 18.73
CA PRO A 246 -0.62 25.70 18.63
C PRO A 246 -0.17 26.42 17.36
N ALA A 247 0.98 26.03 16.81
CA ALA A 247 1.55 26.66 15.62
C ALA A 247 0.80 26.32 14.32
N LYS A 248 -0.13 25.35 14.35
CA LYS A 248 -0.90 24.88 13.17
C LYS A 248 0.00 24.53 11.97
N ASP A 249 1.13 23.90 12.27
CA ASP A 249 2.20 23.52 11.34
C ASP A 249 2.36 21.99 11.21
N VAL A 250 1.40 21.22 11.73
CA VAL A 250 1.32 19.75 11.58
C VAL A 250 0.35 19.41 10.46
N TRP A 251 0.78 18.57 9.54
CA TRP A 251 0.03 18.14 8.37
C TRP A 251 0.04 16.62 8.28
N MET A 252 -1.13 16.00 8.17
CA MET A 252 -1.26 14.62 7.77
C MET A 252 -1.28 14.57 6.24
N VAL A 253 -0.40 13.78 5.64
CA VAL A 253 -0.20 13.75 4.19
C VAL A 253 -0.07 12.32 3.71
N THR A 254 -0.33 12.09 2.43
CA THR A 254 0.06 10.83 1.80
C THR A 254 1.56 10.77 1.57
N ASN A 255 2.08 9.58 1.28
CA ASN A 255 3.49 9.39 0.98
C ASN A 255 3.88 10.15 -0.31
N TRP A 256 3.03 10.16 -1.32
CA TRP A 256 3.23 10.93 -2.54
C TRP A 256 3.27 12.43 -2.27
N GLN A 257 2.37 12.98 -1.45
CA GLN A 257 2.43 14.39 -1.05
C GLN A 257 3.74 14.72 -0.32
N LEU A 258 4.23 13.80 0.53
CA LEU A 258 5.53 13.92 1.18
C LEU A 258 6.68 13.94 0.16
N ILE A 259 6.68 13.05 -0.84
CA ILE A 259 7.70 13.07 -1.90
C ILE A 259 7.63 14.36 -2.73
N GLN A 260 6.43 14.86 -3.05
CA GLN A 260 6.29 16.15 -3.75
C GLN A 260 6.84 17.32 -2.95
N TYR A 261 6.64 17.33 -1.63
CA TYR A 261 7.29 18.26 -0.73
C TYR A 261 8.81 18.11 -0.75
N MET A 262 9.33 16.88 -0.70
CA MET A 262 10.78 16.64 -0.76
C MET A 262 11.42 17.11 -2.07
N GLN A 263 10.69 17.05 -3.18
CA GLN A 263 11.15 17.53 -4.48
C GLN A 263 11.15 19.07 -4.58
N ASN A 264 10.29 19.76 -3.83
CA ASN A 264 10.19 21.22 -3.82
C ASN A 264 9.74 21.74 -2.43
N PRO A 265 10.64 21.75 -1.43
CA PRO A 265 10.27 22.07 -0.07
C PRO A 265 9.94 23.56 0.08
N VAL A 266 8.86 23.85 0.79
CA VAL A 266 8.41 25.21 1.11
C VAL A 266 8.18 25.36 2.61
N PRO A 267 8.28 26.57 3.19
CA PRO A 267 7.90 26.79 4.58
C PRO A 267 6.45 26.37 4.84
N ALA A 268 6.12 25.94 6.07
CA ALA A 268 4.78 25.47 6.43
C ALA A 268 3.67 26.48 6.09
N SER A 269 3.96 27.79 6.17
CA SER A 269 3.03 28.87 5.79
C SER A 269 2.66 28.89 4.30
N GLN A 270 3.44 28.22 3.45
CA GLN A 270 3.23 28.15 2.00
C GLN A 270 2.69 26.79 1.54
N LEU A 271 2.62 25.78 2.42
CA LEU A 271 2.11 24.43 2.08
C LEU A 271 0.67 24.47 1.58
N ALA A 272 -0.19 25.27 2.22
CA ALA A 272 -1.60 25.39 1.84
C ALA A 272 -1.82 25.84 0.38
N ALA A 273 -0.86 26.58 -0.20
CA ALA A 273 -0.92 27.09 -1.57
C ALA A 273 -0.33 26.12 -2.61
N GLN A 274 0.28 25.01 -2.17
CA GLN A 274 0.92 24.08 -3.10
C GLN A 274 -0.14 23.24 -3.82
N PRO A 275 -0.01 23.03 -5.15
CA PRO A 275 -0.97 22.24 -5.91
C PRO A 275 -1.23 20.84 -5.34
N TYR A 276 -0.18 20.18 -4.83
CA TYR A 276 -0.24 18.84 -4.24
C TYR A 276 -0.96 18.78 -2.88
N MET A 277 -1.25 19.93 -2.27
CA MET A 277 -2.00 20.01 -1.01
C MET A 277 -3.48 20.37 -1.24
N SER A 278 -3.90 20.60 -2.48
CA SER A 278 -5.29 20.97 -2.81
C SER A 278 -6.27 19.87 -2.37
N CYS A 279 -7.48 20.26 -1.94
CA CYS A 279 -8.50 19.29 -1.58
C CYS A 279 -8.92 18.48 -2.81
N THR A 280 -9.05 17.17 -2.64
CA THR A 280 -9.47 16.25 -3.70
C THR A 280 -10.86 15.66 -3.39
N PRO A 281 -11.81 15.68 -4.34
CA PRO A 281 -11.74 16.38 -5.63
C PRO A 281 -11.97 17.88 -5.49
N ALA A 282 -11.21 18.68 -6.24
CA ALA A 282 -11.37 20.15 -6.24
C ALA A 282 -12.68 20.61 -6.91
N VAL A 283 -13.23 19.79 -7.81
CA VAL A 283 -14.52 19.99 -8.49
C VAL A 283 -15.43 18.82 -8.17
N ALA A 284 -16.68 19.09 -7.79
CA ALA A 284 -17.66 18.06 -7.51
C ALA A 284 -17.86 17.14 -8.73
N PRO A 285 -17.55 15.85 -8.62
CA PRO A 285 -17.79 14.89 -9.70
C PRO A 285 -19.28 14.50 -9.77
N PRO A 286 -19.70 13.82 -10.86
CA PRO A 286 -21.06 13.31 -10.99
C PRO A 286 -21.40 12.32 -9.86
N THR A 287 -22.62 12.39 -9.34
CA THR A 287 -23.09 11.54 -8.23
C THR A 287 -23.90 10.33 -8.69
N ASN A 288 -24.30 10.28 -9.96
CA ASN A 288 -25.16 9.25 -10.55
C ASN A 288 -24.39 8.13 -11.25
N ILE A 289 -23.09 7.96 -10.97
CA ILE A 289 -22.22 6.94 -11.55
C ILE A 289 -21.49 6.17 -10.46
N CYS A 290 -20.98 4.98 -10.80
CA CYS A 290 -20.13 4.21 -9.91
C CYS A 290 -18.69 4.73 -10.00
N ASN A 291 -18.26 5.51 -9.01
CA ASN A 291 -16.95 6.14 -8.97
C ASN A 291 -16.31 6.12 -7.57
N GLY A 292 -16.83 5.30 -6.65
CA GLY A 292 -16.31 5.16 -5.28
C GLY A 292 -16.78 6.23 -4.31
N LEU A 293 -17.64 7.17 -4.72
CA LEU A 293 -18.25 8.10 -3.77
C LEU A 293 -19.42 7.46 -3.02
N ALA A 294 -19.86 8.09 -1.93
CA ALA A 294 -20.97 7.58 -1.12
C ALA A 294 -22.26 7.33 -1.94
N SER A 295 -22.47 8.12 -3.00
CA SER A 295 -23.61 7.95 -3.92
C SER A 295 -23.50 6.70 -4.81
N SER A 296 -22.32 6.07 -4.92
CA SER A 296 -22.09 4.87 -5.73
C SER A 296 -22.48 3.56 -5.05
N ALA A 297 -22.89 3.57 -3.78
CA ALA A 297 -23.16 2.35 -3.01
C ALA A 297 -24.21 1.43 -3.65
N THR A 298 -25.16 1.97 -4.41
CA THR A 298 -26.19 1.18 -5.12
C THR A 298 -25.84 0.90 -6.59
N LEU A 299 -24.71 1.41 -7.07
CA LEU A 299 -24.30 1.37 -8.49
C LEU A 299 -23.17 0.39 -8.74
N MET A 300 -22.63 -0.23 -7.69
CA MET A 300 -21.59 -1.25 -7.76
C MET A 300 -22.12 -2.57 -8.30
N ASP A 301 -21.25 -3.30 -9.00
CA ASP A 301 -21.45 -4.68 -9.38
C ASP A 301 -21.10 -5.60 -8.20
N THR A 302 -21.83 -6.70 -8.04
CA THR A 302 -21.60 -7.69 -6.97
C THR A 302 -21.09 -8.98 -7.59
N CYS A 303 -19.92 -9.42 -7.14
CA CYS A 303 -19.18 -10.53 -7.71
C CYS A 303 -19.11 -11.67 -6.71
N ASP A 304 -19.84 -12.75 -6.98
CA ASP A 304 -19.79 -13.96 -6.15
C ASP A 304 -18.72 -14.89 -6.67
N LEU A 305 -17.54 -14.81 -6.06
CA LEU A 305 -16.38 -15.65 -6.39
C LEU A 305 -16.23 -16.78 -5.36
N LEU A 306 -15.41 -17.78 -5.69
CA LEU A 306 -15.07 -18.86 -4.74
C LEU A 306 -14.41 -18.34 -3.46
N SER A 307 -13.70 -17.21 -3.53
CA SER A 307 -13.08 -16.52 -2.40
C SER A 307 -14.05 -15.68 -1.56
N GLY A 308 -15.33 -15.64 -1.92
CA GLY A 308 -16.36 -14.81 -1.31
C GLY A 308 -16.87 -13.69 -2.22
N THR A 309 -17.81 -12.92 -1.69
CA THR A 309 -18.43 -11.80 -2.41
C THR A 309 -17.52 -10.57 -2.38
N GLN A 310 -17.33 -9.96 -3.55
CA GLN A 310 -16.58 -8.72 -3.76
C GLN A 310 -17.42 -7.73 -4.56
N HIS A 311 -17.04 -6.45 -4.57
CA HIS A 311 -17.75 -5.41 -5.30
C HIS A 311 -16.82 -4.63 -6.21
N THR A 312 -17.32 -4.16 -7.36
CA THR A 312 -16.52 -3.36 -8.29
C THR A 312 -17.40 -2.42 -9.12
N CYS A 313 -16.83 -1.29 -9.53
CA CYS A 313 -17.46 -0.45 -10.55
C CYS A 313 -17.17 -0.94 -11.98
N TYR A 314 -16.13 -1.75 -12.17
CA TYR A 314 -15.47 -1.97 -13.47
C TYR A 314 -15.72 -3.36 -14.06
N GLY A 315 -16.65 -4.11 -13.48
CA GLY A 315 -17.08 -5.43 -13.95
C GLY A 315 -16.42 -6.58 -13.23
N CYS A 316 -17.22 -7.57 -12.86
CA CYS A 316 -16.75 -8.74 -12.12
C CYS A 316 -15.71 -9.56 -12.90
N PRO A 317 -14.66 -10.04 -12.24
CA PRO A 317 -13.79 -11.06 -12.83
C PRO A 317 -14.58 -12.37 -13.03
N SER A 318 -14.19 -13.16 -14.02
CA SER A 318 -14.80 -14.47 -14.30
C SER A 318 -14.32 -15.57 -13.36
N ASP A 319 -13.25 -15.33 -12.61
CA ASP A 319 -12.63 -16.28 -11.68
C ASP A 319 -11.87 -15.52 -10.58
N ILE A 320 -11.42 -16.22 -9.54
CA ILE A 320 -10.54 -15.66 -8.51
C ILE A 320 -9.21 -15.20 -9.12
N SER A 321 -8.72 -14.05 -8.65
CA SER A 321 -7.41 -13.55 -9.04
C SER A 321 -6.31 -14.35 -8.33
N THR A 322 -5.29 -14.77 -9.08
CA THR A 322 -4.18 -15.59 -8.56
C THR A 322 -2.85 -15.04 -9.07
N LEU A 323 -1.73 -15.52 -8.51
CA LEU A 323 -0.40 -15.21 -9.05
C LEU A 323 -0.22 -15.70 -10.51
N ALA A 324 -0.89 -16.76 -10.94
CA ALA A 324 -0.79 -17.21 -12.33
C ALA A 324 -1.67 -16.38 -13.29
N ASN A 325 -2.78 -15.85 -12.77
CA ASN A 325 -3.76 -15.07 -13.53
C ASN A 325 -4.32 -13.94 -12.64
N PRO A 326 -3.59 -12.82 -12.52
CA PRO A 326 -3.99 -11.73 -11.62
C PRO A 326 -5.16 -10.91 -12.16
N ILE A 327 -5.40 -10.96 -13.47
CA ILE A 327 -6.48 -10.25 -14.15
C ILE A 327 -7.33 -11.20 -15.01
N PRO A 328 -8.13 -12.10 -14.38
CA PRO A 328 -9.05 -12.94 -15.14
C PRO A 328 -9.93 -12.11 -16.10
N PRO A 329 -10.43 -12.66 -17.21
CA PRO A 329 -11.39 -11.95 -18.04
C PRO A 329 -12.61 -11.49 -17.23
N ARG A 330 -13.27 -10.42 -17.64
CA ARG A 330 -14.54 -10.02 -16.99
C ARG A 330 -15.63 -11.04 -17.30
N ALA A 331 -16.49 -11.34 -16.33
CA ALA A 331 -17.66 -12.16 -16.52
C ALA A 331 -18.60 -11.51 -17.55
N ALA A 332 -19.22 -12.32 -18.41
CA ALA A 332 -20.09 -11.83 -19.50
C ALA A 332 -21.43 -11.23 -19.03
N THR A 333 -21.68 -11.20 -17.72
CA THR A 333 -23.00 -10.98 -17.11
C THR A 333 -23.33 -9.51 -16.86
N ALA A 334 -22.35 -8.60 -16.83
CA ALA A 334 -22.58 -7.18 -16.61
C ALA A 334 -21.82 -6.32 -17.63
N ALA A 335 -22.55 -5.43 -18.33
CA ALA A 335 -21.97 -4.46 -19.25
C ALA A 335 -21.24 -3.36 -18.45
N ARG A 336 -20.01 -3.66 -18.02
CA ARG A 336 -19.10 -2.70 -17.40
C ARG A 336 -17.90 -2.48 -18.29
N HIS A 337 -17.46 -1.24 -18.36
CA HIS A 337 -16.31 -0.83 -19.16
C HIS A 337 -15.09 -0.58 -18.27
N PRO A 338 -13.89 -1.05 -18.68
CA PRO A 338 -12.65 -0.74 -18.00
C PRO A 338 -12.40 0.77 -18.00
N LEU A 339 -11.61 1.24 -17.01
CA LEU A 339 -11.14 2.62 -16.99
C LEU A 339 -10.26 2.90 -18.22
N PRO A 340 -10.58 3.90 -19.06
CA PRO A 340 -9.71 4.30 -20.15
C PRO A 340 -8.55 5.18 -19.66
N THR A 341 -7.49 5.29 -20.44
CA THR A 341 -6.32 6.10 -20.07
C THR A 341 -6.55 7.60 -20.17
N ASN A 342 -7.66 8.07 -20.76
CA ASN A 342 -7.94 9.49 -20.99
C ASN A 342 -9.12 10.03 -20.15
N CYS A 343 -9.50 9.33 -19.07
CA CYS A 343 -10.53 9.80 -18.14
C CYS A 343 -10.13 9.49 -16.70
N HIS A 344 -10.32 10.44 -15.80
CA HIS A 344 -10.12 10.20 -14.37
C HIS A 344 -11.29 9.37 -13.81
N PRO A 345 -11.05 8.38 -12.93
CA PRO A 345 -12.09 7.46 -12.44
C PRO A 345 -13.29 8.16 -11.80
N LEU A 346 -13.09 9.28 -11.11
CA LEU A 346 -14.19 10.10 -10.57
C LEU A 346 -15.19 10.61 -11.62
N TRP A 347 -14.80 10.70 -12.89
CA TRP A 347 -15.65 11.18 -14.00
C TRP A 347 -15.94 10.08 -15.04
N TRP A 348 -15.49 8.86 -14.82
CA TRP A 348 -15.76 7.74 -15.73
C TRP A 348 -17.09 7.09 -15.38
N ASP A 349 -18.02 7.02 -16.32
CA ASP A 349 -19.22 6.19 -16.20
C ASP A 349 -18.90 4.78 -16.71
N PRO A 350 -18.71 3.79 -15.81
CA PRO A 350 -18.35 2.44 -16.21
C PRO A 350 -19.53 1.66 -16.79
N VAL A 351 -20.77 2.13 -16.64
CA VAL A 351 -21.94 1.48 -17.24
C VAL A 351 -22.14 1.99 -18.65
N ALA A 352 -22.07 3.31 -18.86
CA ALA A 352 -22.24 3.91 -20.18
C ALA A 352 -20.97 3.86 -21.04
N GLY A 353 -19.81 3.57 -20.45
CA GLY A 353 -18.52 3.61 -21.15
C GLY A 353 -18.16 5.01 -21.62
N LYS A 354 -18.47 6.03 -20.80
CA LYS A 354 -18.36 7.44 -21.20
C LYS A 354 -17.64 8.28 -20.14
N CYS A 355 -16.70 9.10 -20.58
CA CYS A 355 -16.12 10.14 -19.74
C CYS A 355 -17.08 11.33 -19.61
N LEU A 356 -17.42 11.70 -18.38
CA LEU A 356 -18.32 12.81 -18.07
C LEU A 356 -17.57 14.12 -17.76
N CYS A 357 -16.23 14.10 -17.80
CA CYS A 357 -15.44 15.32 -17.71
C CYS A 357 -15.63 16.19 -18.96
N THR A 358 -16.08 17.43 -18.77
CA THR A 358 -16.35 18.39 -19.85
C THR A 358 -15.51 19.67 -19.73
N SER A 359 -14.61 19.73 -18.76
CA SER A 359 -13.80 20.90 -18.39
C SER A 359 -12.31 20.55 -18.36
N PRO A 360 -11.41 21.48 -18.73
CA PRO A 360 -9.96 21.29 -18.52
C PRO A 360 -9.57 20.95 -17.07
N SER A 361 -10.36 21.37 -16.08
CA SER A 361 -10.08 21.16 -14.65
C SER A 361 -10.19 19.70 -14.19
N CYS A 362 -10.88 18.85 -14.96
CA CYS A 362 -10.99 17.40 -14.71
C CYS A 362 -10.31 16.57 -15.80
N ALA A 363 -9.66 17.24 -16.77
CA ALA A 363 -8.98 16.56 -17.86
C ALA A 363 -7.86 15.67 -17.29
N TYR A 364 -7.73 14.48 -17.86
CA TYR A 364 -6.85 13.48 -17.30
C TYR A 364 -6.24 12.61 -18.38
N GLN A 365 -4.96 12.31 -18.20
CA GLN A 365 -4.25 11.30 -18.97
C GLN A 365 -3.45 10.45 -18.00
N ASP A 366 -3.71 9.15 -18.01
CA ASP A 366 -2.84 8.16 -17.39
C ASP A 366 -1.57 8.02 -18.24
N THR A 367 -0.45 8.39 -17.63
CA THR A 367 0.89 8.34 -18.21
C THR A 367 1.71 7.21 -17.58
N GLY A 368 1.09 6.36 -16.77
CA GLY A 368 1.75 5.25 -16.10
C GLY A 368 2.12 4.18 -17.10
N ARG A 369 3.14 3.39 -16.76
CA ARG A 369 3.50 2.22 -17.56
C ARG A 369 2.31 1.25 -17.61
N PRO A 370 1.82 0.87 -18.81
CA PRO A 370 0.77 -0.12 -18.96
C PRO A 370 1.16 -1.45 -18.33
N PHE A 371 0.15 -2.24 -17.98
CA PHE A 371 0.33 -3.60 -17.49
C PHE A 371 1.10 -4.47 -18.49
N ASN A 372 2.07 -5.22 -17.98
CA ASN A 372 2.89 -6.16 -18.75
C ASN A 372 3.29 -7.35 -17.88
N TYR A 373 2.63 -8.50 -18.01
CA TYR A 373 2.93 -9.67 -17.18
C TYR A 373 4.16 -10.50 -17.62
N ASN A 374 4.99 -9.97 -18.52
CA ASN A 374 6.21 -10.62 -18.97
C ASN A 374 7.44 -10.00 -18.29
N GLU A 375 8.03 -10.71 -17.33
CA GLU A 375 9.22 -10.30 -16.58
C GLU A 375 10.43 -10.01 -17.47
N ALA A 376 10.53 -10.63 -18.66
CA ALA A 376 11.63 -10.39 -19.60
C ALA A 376 11.74 -8.91 -20.03
N TRP A 377 10.71 -8.10 -19.80
CA TRP A 377 10.77 -6.66 -20.03
C TRP A 377 11.78 -5.93 -19.11
N LEU A 378 12.01 -6.41 -17.89
CA LEU A 378 12.97 -5.82 -16.94
C LEU A 378 14.42 -5.83 -17.45
N THR A 379 14.72 -6.71 -18.41
CA THR A 379 16.06 -6.85 -19.00
C THR A 379 16.18 -6.18 -20.38
N GLN A 380 15.05 -5.87 -21.04
CA GLN A 380 15.01 -5.26 -22.38
C GLN A 380 15.19 -3.74 -22.38
N THR A 381 14.98 -3.09 -21.24
CA THR A 381 15.06 -1.61 -21.08
C THR A 381 16.48 -1.05 -21.12
N ALA A 382 17.52 -1.88 -21.27
CA ALA A 382 18.89 -1.43 -21.46
C ALA A 382 19.24 -1.00 -22.91
N ASN A 383 18.35 -1.20 -23.90
CA ASN A 383 18.77 -1.13 -25.31
C ASN A 383 17.77 -0.54 -26.33
N THR A 384 16.78 0.28 -25.95
CA THR A 384 15.88 0.89 -26.96
C THR A 384 15.52 2.36 -26.69
N THR A 385 16.33 3.26 -27.24
CA THR A 385 15.79 4.50 -27.82
C THR A 385 14.94 4.15 -29.05
N ASN A 386 13.69 4.61 -29.07
CA ASN A 386 12.74 4.58 -30.19
C ASN A 386 12.36 3.20 -30.76
N SER A 387 11.20 2.67 -30.32
CA SER A 387 10.29 2.03 -31.28
C SER A 387 8.83 2.20 -30.83
N THR A 388 8.00 2.58 -31.80
CA THR A 388 6.56 2.80 -31.71
C THR A 388 5.81 1.53 -31.29
N ASN A 389 5.05 1.62 -30.19
CA ASN A 389 4.15 0.58 -29.72
C ASN A 389 2.94 0.42 -30.66
N THR A 390 2.90 -0.65 -31.43
CA THR A 390 1.64 -1.22 -31.94
C THR A 390 1.11 -2.20 -30.90
N ALA A 391 0.08 -1.78 -30.16
CA ALA A 391 -0.72 -2.66 -29.33
C ALA A 391 -1.51 -3.63 -30.23
N SER A 392 -1.19 -4.93 -30.20
CA SER A 392 -2.06 -5.96 -30.76
C SER A 392 -2.96 -6.53 -29.66
N THR A 393 -4.22 -6.13 -29.70
CA THR A 393 -5.35 -6.84 -29.12
C THR A 393 -5.46 -8.27 -29.67
N THR A 394 -6.07 -9.15 -28.87
CA THR A 394 -6.54 -10.52 -29.15
C THR A 394 -5.50 -11.64 -29.19
N GLN A 395 -5.57 -12.53 -28.19
CA GLN A 395 -5.61 -13.97 -28.46
C GLN A 395 -6.32 -14.73 -27.33
N SER A 396 -7.49 -15.26 -27.67
CA SER A 396 -8.09 -16.41 -27.00
C SER A 396 -7.20 -17.63 -27.22
N ALA A 397 -6.84 -18.34 -26.16
CA ALA A 397 -6.17 -19.64 -26.26
C ALA A 397 -6.84 -20.63 -25.32
N THR A 398 -7.77 -21.40 -25.89
CA THR A 398 -8.14 -22.72 -25.41
C THR A 398 -6.93 -23.65 -25.53
N ALA A 399 -6.49 -24.27 -24.44
CA ALA A 399 -5.56 -25.39 -24.50
C ALA A 399 -5.96 -26.48 -23.50
N ALA A 400 -6.12 -27.67 -24.06
CA ALA A 400 -6.56 -28.90 -23.43
C ALA A 400 -5.51 -29.49 -22.48
N ALA A 401 -6.00 -30.24 -21.49
CA ALA A 401 -5.19 -31.06 -20.59
C ALA A 401 -4.46 -32.20 -21.32
N PRO A 402 -3.30 -32.64 -20.81
CA PRO A 402 -2.82 -34.00 -21.03
C PRO A 402 -2.85 -34.83 -19.73
N SER A 403 -3.35 -36.05 -19.89
CA SER A 403 -3.36 -37.13 -18.92
C SER A 403 -2.03 -37.89 -18.88
N ALA A 404 -1.64 -38.24 -17.64
CA ALA A 404 -0.91 -39.42 -17.15
C ALA A 404 0.27 -40.03 -17.95
N THR A 405 1.42 -40.19 -17.28
CA THR A 405 1.98 -41.48 -16.78
C THR A 405 3.49 -41.35 -16.51
N GLY A 406 4.00 -42.00 -15.47
CA GLY A 406 5.45 -42.16 -15.27
C GLY A 406 5.88 -42.36 -13.82
N ALA A 407 5.88 -43.61 -13.35
CA ALA A 407 6.48 -44.02 -12.10
C ALA A 407 8.02 -43.96 -12.17
N GLY A 408 8.68 -43.48 -11.10
CA GLY A 408 10.13 -43.53 -10.93
C GLY A 408 10.52 -43.53 -9.46
N LYS A 409 11.06 -44.65 -8.99
CA LYS A 409 11.62 -44.87 -7.64
C LYS A 409 13.03 -44.30 -7.53
N SER A 410 13.36 -43.69 -6.39
CA SER A 410 14.68 -43.71 -5.69
C SER A 410 14.74 -42.52 -4.73
N SER A 411 15.44 -42.48 -3.60
CA SER A 411 16.08 -43.43 -2.70
C SER A 411 16.53 -42.58 -1.52
N ASN A 412 16.29 -43.04 -0.28
CA ASN A 412 16.84 -42.43 0.93
C ASN A 412 18.37 -42.36 0.87
N SER A 413 18.93 -41.20 1.21
CA SER A 413 20.23 -41.14 1.88
C SER A 413 20.23 -39.96 2.85
N GLY A 414 20.22 -40.30 4.13
CA GLY A 414 20.39 -39.35 5.22
C GLY A 414 21.87 -39.04 5.40
N ILE A 415 22.18 -37.76 5.59
CA ILE A 415 23.46 -37.31 6.14
C ILE A 415 23.14 -36.53 7.42
N ARG A 416 23.65 -37.06 8.53
CA ARG A 416 23.70 -36.41 9.82
C ARG A 416 24.94 -35.52 9.86
N SER A 417 24.76 -34.26 10.24
CA SER A 417 25.84 -33.37 10.68
C SER A 417 25.43 -32.74 12.01
N ILE A 418 26.37 -32.73 12.95
CA ILE A 418 26.22 -32.34 14.36
C ILE A 418 26.90 -30.97 14.58
N ALA A 419 26.32 -30.18 15.50
CA ALA A 419 26.85 -28.99 16.21
C ALA A 419 27.03 -27.70 15.36
N ALA A 420 26.93 -26.48 15.89
CA ALA A 420 26.95 -25.97 17.26
C ALA A 420 26.05 -24.71 17.37
N GLY A 421 25.62 -24.38 18.58
CA GLY A 421 24.72 -23.27 18.84
C GLY A 421 25.40 -21.90 18.86
N GLU A 422 24.64 -20.89 18.48
CA GLU A 422 24.77 -19.51 18.94
C GLU A 422 23.36 -18.94 19.14
N ILE A 423 23.15 -18.30 20.29
CA ILE A 423 21.88 -17.70 20.71
C ILE A 423 21.85 -16.30 20.12
N VAL A 424 20.96 -16.05 19.16
CA VAL A 424 20.57 -14.70 18.73
C VAL A 424 19.05 -14.67 18.66
N GLY A 425 18.44 -13.79 19.46
CA GLY A 425 17.00 -13.62 19.56
C GLY A 425 16.42 -13.07 18.26
N ALA A 426 15.82 -13.95 17.48
CA ALA A 426 14.85 -13.59 16.44
C ALA A 426 13.45 -13.83 17.03
N VAL A 427 12.76 -12.77 17.44
CA VAL A 427 11.30 -12.83 17.64
C VAL A 427 10.69 -12.81 16.25
N VAL A 428 10.56 -13.99 15.65
CA VAL A 428 9.75 -14.20 14.46
C VAL A 428 8.30 -14.20 14.91
N ALA A 429 7.56 -13.14 14.58
CA ALA A 429 6.11 -13.13 14.66
C ALA A 429 5.54 -14.06 13.58
N ALA A 430 5.51 -15.35 13.89
CA ALA A 430 4.71 -16.33 13.15
C ALA A 430 3.24 -16.16 13.55
N ALA A 431 2.52 -15.34 12.79
CA ALA A 431 1.05 -15.35 12.75
C ALA A 431 0.57 -15.41 11.29
N ALA A 432 1.15 -16.32 10.52
CA ALA A 432 0.56 -16.84 9.30
C ALA A 432 0.43 -18.36 9.50
N LEU A 433 -0.69 -18.80 10.07
CA LEU A 433 -1.37 -20.08 9.84
C LEU A 433 -2.46 -20.27 10.90
N ALA A 434 -3.67 -19.85 10.54
CA ALA A 434 -4.91 -20.56 10.85
C ALA A 434 -6.02 -19.63 10.37
N LEU A 435 -6.67 -19.98 9.26
CA LEU A 435 -8.07 -19.71 8.92
C LEU A 435 -8.27 -20.14 7.46
N ALA A 436 -8.51 -21.44 7.30
CA ALA A 436 -9.39 -21.93 6.26
C ALA A 436 -10.84 -21.63 6.67
#